data_AF-A0A7C5YM20-F1
#
_entry.id   AF-A0A7C5YM20-F1
#
_cell.length_a   1.000
_cell.length_b   1.000
_cell.length_c   1.000
_cell.angle_alpha   90.00
_cell.angle_beta   90.00
_cell.angle_gamma   90.00
#
_symmetry.space_group_name_H-M   'P 1'
#
loop_
_entity.id
_entity.type
_entity.pdbx_description
1 polymer ?
#
loop_
_entity_poly.entity_id
_entity_poly.type
_entity_poly.pdbx_seq_one_letter_code
_entity_poly.pdbx_strand_id
1 'polypeptide(L)'
;MAKKSSSRWLVWFLGCSFFVGFIIFCSCSIGGFLAYRFYQQVAAPPLTFAEFQNLMPDFPIYPNAKFDEMMTNLPPNRMIRGKFVEEGFFELSAVFRTKDSMPKVLDWHRRELRRIGWRELRFTQEAPEWIKHLTKVTGFSAYFTRGSNMVFFQSIPSGFQIHCLLIGVQDWEMQRLQEQVKANPNDGEAWSKLAWGHLCLARWHKAKEAAQKALLHPPEKTQTKMLLALILVETREFKEALPLVEELVKKPLPLKDESLAWQIYAICLSEVGRLKEAEQVLNKALASRFGDLKTKAMLHLSRGSILWRQGRISEALADYETAYKQDPSLWRILAYAYIRQGKWGKAMEVVKAMAKTDKFAQHVLNRKGKAVWLGIYHAQSPFYMSGRWVKNSGIKGNWAVELIVSRYSQNWAVLENALVFAVNGKNFKNERAFKAMIDELCTKAKLGDKVIFSVWRNGKVEQVTAKFEPFFETAPIGALKGETKWMKF
;
A
#
# COMPACT_ATOMS: atom_id res chain seq x y z
N MET A 1 18.59 -90.77 -0.71
CA MET A 1 17.63 -89.90 0.00
C MET A 1 18.13 -88.46 -0.03
N ALA A 2 17.68 -87.62 -0.98
CA ALA A 2 17.93 -86.16 -0.95
C ALA A 2 17.12 -85.46 -2.06
N LYS A 3 15.80 -85.32 -1.91
CA LYS A 3 14.97 -84.49 -2.80
C LYS A 3 13.61 -84.21 -2.14
N LYS A 4 13.56 -83.33 -1.13
CA LYS A 4 12.28 -82.78 -0.61
C LYS A 4 12.37 -81.53 0.28
N SER A 5 13.53 -80.87 0.42
CA SER A 5 13.70 -79.73 1.33
C SER A 5 13.63 -78.35 0.66
N SER A 6 13.96 -78.24 -0.64
CA SER A 6 14.18 -76.95 -1.31
C SER A 6 12.91 -76.20 -1.74
N SER A 7 11.72 -76.82 -1.78
CA SER A 7 10.51 -76.14 -2.27
C SER A 7 9.76 -75.34 -1.21
N ARG A 8 9.79 -75.75 0.07
CA ARG A 8 9.04 -75.08 1.15
C ARG A 8 9.63 -73.73 1.52
N TRP A 9 10.97 -73.62 1.52
CA TRP A 9 11.63 -72.34 1.79
C TRP A 9 11.38 -71.32 0.68
N LEU A 10 11.39 -71.76 -0.59
CA LEU A 10 11.13 -70.88 -1.72
C LEU A 10 9.69 -70.34 -1.72
N VAL A 11 8.71 -71.18 -1.39
CA VAL A 11 7.29 -70.77 -1.27
C VAL A 11 7.11 -69.81 -0.09
N TRP A 12 7.79 -70.04 1.04
CA TRP A 12 7.74 -69.15 2.19
C TRP A 12 8.41 -67.79 1.89
N PHE A 13 9.57 -67.80 1.22
CA PHE A 13 10.29 -66.58 0.82
C PHE A 13 9.51 -65.74 -0.21
N LEU A 14 8.89 -66.40 -1.21
CA LEU A 14 8.02 -65.73 -2.18
C LEU A 14 6.74 -65.20 -1.52
N GLY A 15 6.14 -65.95 -0.59
CA GLY A 15 4.97 -65.52 0.16
C GLY A 15 5.24 -64.29 1.04
N CYS A 16 6.35 -64.28 1.78
CA CYS A 16 6.78 -63.12 2.57
C CYS A 16 7.12 -61.92 1.69
N SER A 17 7.76 -62.12 0.54
CA SER A 17 8.08 -61.03 -0.40
C SER A 17 6.82 -60.41 -1.00
N PHE A 18 5.81 -61.23 -1.30
CA PHE A 18 4.52 -60.74 -1.81
C PHE A 18 3.74 -59.97 -0.73
N PHE A 19 3.78 -60.43 0.52
CA PHE A 19 3.11 -59.76 1.64
C PHE A 19 3.78 -58.43 2.01
N VAL A 20 5.11 -58.38 2.03
CA VAL A 20 5.87 -57.14 2.23
C VAL A 20 5.66 -56.19 1.05
N GLY A 21 5.67 -56.70 -0.19
CA GLY A 21 5.35 -55.92 -1.39
C GLY A 21 3.94 -55.33 -1.35
N PHE A 22 2.95 -56.10 -0.89
CA PHE A 22 1.56 -55.64 -0.75
C PHE A 22 1.41 -54.60 0.36
N ILE A 23 2.08 -54.75 1.51
CA ILE A 23 2.09 -53.75 2.59
C ILE A 23 2.79 -52.45 2.13
N ILE A 24 3.89 -52.55 1.39
CA ILE A 24 4.57 -51.38 0.80
C ILE A 24 3.66 -50.72 -0.24
N PHE A 25 2.98 -51.49 -1.09
CA PHE A 25 2.06 -50.95 -2.09
C PHE A 25 0.86 -50.26 -1.45
N CYS A 26 0.22 -50.88 -0.45
CA CYS A 26 -0.87 -50.27 0.31
C CYS A 26 -0.43 -49.05 1.13
N SER A 27 0.76 -49.06 1.73
CA SER A 27 1.27 -47.92 2.50
C SER A 27 1.71 -46.75 1.59
N CYS A 28 2.28 -47.01 0.42
CA CYS A 28 2.54 -46.00 -0.61
C CYS A 28 1.26 -45.46 -1.25
N SER A 29 0.21 -46.30 -1.40
CA SER A 29 -1.08 -45.88 -1.96
C SER A 29 -1.88 -45.04 -0.97
N ILE A 30 -1.93 -45.45 0.30
CA ILE A 30 -2.56 -44.68 1.38
C ILE A 30 -1.75 -43.42 1.67
N GLY A 31 -0.41 -43.51 1.69
CA GLY A 31 0.48 -42.36 1.82
C GLY A 31 0.35 -41.39 0.65
N GLY A 32 0.19 -41.89 -0.58
CA GLY A 32 -0.08 -41.10 -1.77
C GLY A 32 -1.47 -40.46 -1.78
N PHE A 33 -2.51 -41.17 -1.31
CA PHE A 33 -3.87 -40.64 -1.17
C PHE A 33 -3.98 -39.61 -0.04
N LEU A 34 -3.33 -39.86 1.10
CA LEU A 34 -3.24 -38.90 2.21
C LEU A 34 -2.37 -37.72 1.82
N ALA A 35 -1.22 -37.92 1.17
CA ALA A 35 -0.43 -36.83 0.62
C ALA A 35 -1.23 -36.05 -0.41
N TYR A 36 -2.01 -36.69 -1.29
CA TYR A 36 -2.87 -36.01 -2.27
C TYR A 36 -4.01 -35.24 -1.61
N ARG A 37 -4.69 -35.78 -0.59
CA ARG A 37 -5.73 -35.06 0.18
C ARG A 37 -5.16 -33.94 1.04
N PHE A 38 -4.04 -34.19 1.72
CA PHE A 38 -3.29 -33.18 2.47
C PHE A 38 -2.78 -32.10 1.51
N TYR A 39 -2.36 -32.47 0.31
CA TYR A 39 -1.95 -31.55 -0.74
C TYR A 39 -3.13 -30.79 -1.35
N GLN A 40 -4.33 -31.37 -1.49
CA GLN A 40 -5.53 -30.63 -1.86
C GLN A 40 -6.03 -29.68 -0.75
N GLN A 41 -5.83 -30.03 0.52
CA GLN A 41 -6.15 -29.17 1.66
C GLN A 41 -5.12 -28.06 1.89
N VAL A 42 -3.84 -28.27 1.50
CA VAL A 42 -2.72 -27.35 1.73
C VAL A 42 -2.32 -26.57 0.46
N ALA A 43 -2.67 -27.03 -0.73
CA ALA A 43 -2.46 -26.34 -2.00
C ALA A 43 -3.76 -25.70 -2.49
N ALA A 44 -3.76 -24.37 -2.61
CA ALA A 44 -4.77 -23.67 -3.38
C ALA A 44 -4.91 -24.27 -4.79
N PRO A 45 -6.12 -24.30 -5.38
CA PRO A 45 -6.28 -24.68 -6.77
C PRO A 45 -5.40 -23.79 -7.67
N PRO A 46 -4.82 -24.34 -8.76
CA PRO A 46 -4.03 -23.53 -9.68
C PRO A 46 -4.91 -22.41 -10.22
N LEU A 47 -4.46 -21.17 -10.01
CA LEU A 47 -5.12 -20.00 -10.57
C LEU A 47 -5.15 -20.11 -12.09
N THR A 48 -6.30 -19.85 -12.68
CA THR A 48 -6.47 -19.73 -14.12
C THR A 48 -5.87 -18.40 -14.62
N PHE A 49 -5.55 -18.34 -15.90
CA PHE A 49 -5.13 -17.10 -16.54
C PHE A 49 -6.18 -15.99 -16.41
N ALA A 50 -7.47 -16.33 -16.47
CA ALA A 50 -8.57 -15.39 -16.27
C ALA A 50 -8.57 -14.81 -14.84
N GLU A 51 -8.25 -15.60 -13.82
CA GLU A 51 -8.13 -15.12 -12.44
C GLU A 51 -6.90 -14.24 -12.22
N PHE A 52 -5.76 -14.56 -12.86
CA PHE A 52 -4.60 -13.67 -12.93
C PHE A 52 -4.98 -12.31 -13.52
N GLN A 53 -5.71 -12.31 -14.64
CA GLN A 53 -6.22 -11.08 -15.24
C GLN A 53 -7.25 -10.38 -14.34
N ASN A 54 -8.09 -11.10 -13.58
CA ASN A 54 -9.00 -10.45 -12.63
C ASN A 54 -8.29 -9.74 -11.47
N LEU A 55 -7.14 -10.26 -11.01
CA LEU A 55 -6.29 -9.62 -10.00
C LEU A 55 -5.63 -8.35 -10.53
N MET A 56 -5.23 -8.42 -11.80
CA MET A 56 -4.49 -7.37 -12.46
C MET A 56 -5.14 -7.04 -13.82
N PRO A 57 -6.36 -6.47 -13.83
CA PRO A 57 -7.18 -6.33 -15.04
C PRO A 57 -6.53 -5.48 -16.12
N ASP A 58 -5.67 -4.54 -15.73
CA ASP A 58 -4.95 -3.70 -16.68
C ASP A 58 -3.58 -4.26 -17.07
N PHE A 59 -3.11 -5.34 -16.44
CA PHE A 59 -1.70 -5.71 -16.58
C PHE A 59 -1.43 -6.28 -17.98
N PRO A 60 -0.53 -5.64 -18.75
CA PRO A 60 -0.28 -6.00 -20.14
C PRO A 60 0.52 -7.29 -20.22
N ILE A 61 0.13 -8.18 -21.12
CA ILE A 61 0.77 -9.49 -21.32
C ILE A 61 1.43 -9.49 -22.69
N TYR A 62 2.69 -9.95 -22.73
CA TYR A 62 3.48 -9.92 -23.95
C TYR A 62 2.78 -10.71 -25.08
N PRO A 63 2.52 -10.10 -26.26
CA PRO A 63 1.67 -10.71 -27.29
C PRO A 63 2.21 -12.04 -27.86
N ASN A 64 3.53 -12.19 -27.92
CA ASN A 64 4.19 -13.41 -28.40
C ASN A 64 4.58 -14.36 -27.25
N ALA A 65 4.01 -14.16 -26.06
CA ALA A 65 4.13 -15.09 -24.97
C ALA A 65 2.89 -15.97 -24.90
N LYS A 66 3.10 -17.27 -24.68
CA LYS A 66 2.04 -18.18 -24.28
C LYS A 66 2.11 -18.39 -22.78
N PHE A 67 0.97 -18.24 -22.12
CA PHE A 67 0.86 -18.64 -20.72
C PHE A 67 1.10 -20.15 -20.64
N ASP A 68 2.00 -20.57 -19.77
CA ASP A 68 2.34 -21.99 -19.63
C ASP A 68 1.30 -22.68 -18.72
N GLU A 69 0.20 -23.15 -19.32
CA GLU A 69 -0.89 -23.83 -18.61
C GLU A 69 -0.47 -25.21 -18.06
N MET A 70 0.64 -25.77 -18.56
CA MET A 70 1.06 -27.15 -18.33
C MET A 70 2.60 -27.28 -18.26
N MET A 71 3.19 -27.09 -17.09
CA MET A 71 4.45 -27.77 -16.76
C MET A 71 4.13 -29.24 -16.49
N THR A 72 3.82 -29.99 -17.55
CA THR A 72 3.46 -31.42 -17.47
C THR A 72 4.65 -32.34 -17.15
N ASN A 73 5.89 -31.84 -17.11
CA ASN A 73 7.07 -32.70 -16.96
C ASN A 73 7.99 -32.39 -15.75
N LEU A 74 7.55 -31.62 -14.75
CA LEU A 74 8.35 -31.43 -13.51
C LEU A 74 7.50 -31.50 -12.23
N PRO A 75 7.77 -32.43 -11.30
CA PRO A 75 7.25 -32.36 -9.93
C PRO A 75 8.20 -31.56 -9.01
N PRO A 76 7.74 -30.81 -7.98
CA PRO A 76 6.53 -30.01 -7.86
C PRO A 76 6.89 -28.54 -7.57
N ASN A 77 6.86 -27.64 -8.56
CA ASN A 77 6.93 -26.19 -8.32
C ASN A 77 5.79 -25.49 -9.06
N ARG A 78 4.88 -24.88 -8.29
CA ARG A 78 3.57 -24.35 -8.70
C ARG A 78 3.72 -23.15 -9.66
N MET A 79 3.06 -23.19 -10.82
CA MET A 79 3.19 -22.19 -11.91
C MET A 79 2.39 -20.89 -11.73
N ILE A 80 1.30 -20.94 -10.95
CA ILE A 80 0.79 -19.76 -10.26
C ILE A 80 0.70 -20.07 -8.78
N ARG A 81 1.55 -19.42 -8.00
CA ARG A 81 1.48 -19.45 -6.54
C ARG A 81 0.86 -18.15 -6.08
N GLY A 82 -0.35 -18.23 -5.57
CA GLY A 82 -0.97 -17.22 -4.72
C GLY A 82 -0.66 -17.55 -3.27
N LYS A 83 0.15 -16.76 -2.58
CA LYS A 83 0.31 -16.91 -1.12
C LYS A 83 0.31 -15.55 -0.45
N PHE A 84 -0.31 -15.50 0.73
CA PHE A 84 0.03 -14.46 1.69
C PHE A 84 1.49 -14.64 2.13
N VAL A 85 2.26 -13.58 2.00
CA VAL A 85 3.61 -13.49 2.54
C VAL A 85 3.59 -12.70 3.84
N GLU A 86 4.64 -12.84 4.66
CA GLU A 86 4.78 -12.30 6.03
C GLU A 86 4.63 -10.76 6.14
N GLU A 87 4.36 -10.06 5.05
CA GLU A 87 4.23 -8.60 5.02
C GLU A 87 2.87 -8.11 4.50
N GLY A 88 1.83 -8.96 4.56
CA GLY A 88 0.48 -8.57 4.13
C GLY A 88 0.30 -8.46 2.61
N PHE A 89 1.31 -8.81 1.82
CA PHE A 89 1.17 -8.93 0.38
C PHE A 89 0.61 -10.31 -0.01
N PHE A 90 -0.12 -10.33 -1.12
CA PHE A 90 -0.42 -11.53 -1.87
C PHE A 90 0.60 -11.66 -3.00
N GLU A 91 1.54 -12.60 -2.87
CA GLU A 91 2.45 -12.94 -3.96
C GLU A 91 1.71 -13.80 -4.98
N LEU A 92 1.75 -13.37 -6.24
CA LEU A 92 1.20 -14.03 -7.41
C LEU A 92 2.32 -14.20 -8.44
N SER A 93 2.77 -15.42 -8.68
CA SER A 93 3.76 -15.70 -9.74
C SER A 93 3.08 -16.23 -11.01
N ALA A 94 3.57 -15.94 -12.21
CA ALA A 94 3.05 -16.48 -13.47
C ALA A 94 4.19 -16.72 -14.47
N VAL A 95 4.19 -17.87 -15.15
CA VAL A 95 5.24 -18.26 -16.10
C VAL A 95 4.75 -18.15 -17.54
N PHE A 96 5.60 -17.57 -18.39
CA PHE A 96 5.32 -17.30 -19.78
C PHE A 96 6.42 -17.85 -20.68
N ARG A 97 6.03 -18.61 -21.70
CA ARG A 97 6.97 -19.09 -22.73
C ARG A 97 6.98 -18.16 -23.92
N THR A 98 8.17 -17.84 -24.41
CA THR A 98 8.34 -17.07 -25.65
C THR A 98 9.68 -17.39 -26.31
N LYS A 99 9.74 -17.25 -27.64
CA LYS A 99 10.99 -17.35 -28.40
C LYS A 99 11.73 -16.01 -28.49
N ASP A 100 11.07 -14.92 -28.09
CA ASP A 100 11.65 -13.58 -28.10
C ASP A 100 12.61 -13.38 -26.94
N SER A 101 13.67 -12.59 -27.16
CA SER A 101 14.68 -12.32 -26.13
C SER A 101 14.13 -11.50 -24.97
N MET A 102 14.66 -11.73 -23.77
CA MET A 102 14.23 -11.01 -22.56
C MET A 102 14.33 -9.47 -22.70
N PRO A 103 15.37 -8.87 -23.31
CA PRO A 103 15.38 -7.44 -23.58
C PRO A 103 14.18 -6.95 -24.40
N LYS A 104 13.79 -7.69 -25.44
CA LYS A 104 12.63 -7.35 -26.29
C LYS A 104 11.32 -7.42 -25.50
N VAL A 105 11.15 -8.47 -24.69
CA VAL A 105 10.00 -8.64 -23.79
C VAL A 105 9.93 -7.50 -22.78
N LEU A 106 11.05 -7.16 -22.14
CA LEU A 106 11.12 -6.09 -21.15
C LEU A 106 10.88 -4.71 -21.76
N ASP A 107 11.40 -4.42 -22.93
CA ASP A 107 11.17 -3.14 -23.61
C ASP A 107 9.70 -2.95 -23.99
N TRP A 108 9.03 -4.04 -24.40
CA TRP A 108 7.58 -4.02 -24.60
C TRP A 108 6.83 -3.73 -23.29
N HIS A 109 7.12 -4.47 -22.21
CA HIS A 109 6.48 -4.23 -20.91
C HIS A 109 6.78 -2.85 -20.37
N ARG A 110 8.01 -2.33 -20.51
CA ARG A 110 8.35 -0.95 -20.12
C ARG A 110 7.45 0.06 -20.80
N ARG A 111 7.17 -0.09 -22.09
CA ARG A 111 6.25 0.82 -22.82
C ARG A 111 4.83 0.70 -22.28
N GLU A 112 4.28 -0.52 -22.22
CA GLU A 112 2.89 -0.72 -21.81
C GLU A 112 2.65 -0.39 -20.32
N LEU A 113 3.53 -0.84 -19.43
CA LEU A 113 3.44 -0.56 -18.00
C LEU A 113 3.56 0.94 -17.73
N ARG A 114 4.45 1.67 -18.43
CA ARG A 114 4.50 3.15 -18.33
C ARG A 114 3.22 3.81 -18.84
N ARG A 115 2.59 3.26 -19.88
CA ARG A 115 1.32 3.77 -20.43
C ARG A 115 0.21 3.74 -19.37
N ILE A 116 0.10 2.63 -18.66
CA ILE A 116 -0.90 2.43 -17.58
C ILE A 116 -0.42 2.87 -16.19
N GLY A 117 0.70 3.59 -16.12
CA GLY A 117 1.11 4.35 -14.94
C GLY A 117 2.04 3.65 -13.97
N TRP A 118 2.51 2.44 -14.28
CA TRP A 118 3.56 1.77 -13.51
C TRP A 118 4.91 2.46 -13.70
N ARG A 119 5.72 2.46 -12.64
CA ARG A 119 7.06 3.03 -12.63
C ARG A 119 8.10 1.95 -12.46
N GLU A 120 9.01 1.87 -13.41
CA GLU A 120 10.22 1.06 -13.28
C GLU A 120 11.14 1.70 -12.22
N LEU A 121 11.56 0.95 -11.20
CA LEU A 121 12.69 1.39 -10.36
C LEU A 121 13.96 0.76 -10.93
N ARG A 122 14.91 1.62 -11.28
CA ARG A 122 16.24 1.19 -11.70
C ARG A 122 17.07 0.99 -10.45
N PHE A 123 17.30 -0.25 -10.08
CA PHE A 123 18.33 -0.57 -9.10
C PHE A 123 19.68 -0.65 -9.82
N THR A 124 20.67 0.06 -9.30
CA THR A 124 22.05 0.00 -9.81
C THR A 124 22.77 -1.28 -9.36
N GLN A 125 22.26 -1.97 -8.33
CA GLN A 125 22.87 -3.14 -7.71
C GLN A 125 21.76 -4.04 -7.14
N GLU A 126 21.26 -4.98 -7.94
CA GLU A 126 20.30 -6.03 -7.56
C GLU A 126 18.96 -5.59 -6.92
N ALA A 127 18.01 -6.52 -6.79
CA ALA A 127 16.78 -6.24 -6.07
C ALA A 127 17.06 -6.12 -4.55
N PRO A 128 16.37 -5.22 -3.84
CA PRO A 128 16.50 -5.07 -2.39
C PRO A 128 16.37 -6.39 -1.62
N GLU A 129 17.16 -6.56 -0.57
CA GLU A 129 17.27 -7.83 0.18
C GLU A 129 15.93 -8.29 0.79
N TRP A 130 15.08 -7.34 1.19
CA TRP A 130 13.74 -7.63 1.71
C TRP A 130 12.84 -8.32 0.67
N ILE A 131 13.00 -8.02 -0.62
CA ILE A 131 12.26 -8.64 -1.73
C ILE A 131 12.70 -10.09 -1.92
N LYS A 132 14.03 -10.33 -1.83
CA LYS A 132 14.59 -11.68 -1.89
C LYS A 132 14.06 -12.52 -0.73
N HIS A 133 13.94 -11.94 0.46
CA HIS A 133 13.35 -12.60 1.62
C HIS A 133 11.87 -12.99 1.42
N LEU A 134 11.05 -12.05 0.93
CA LEU A 134 9.62 -12.24 0.67
C LEU A 134 9.32 -13.33 -0.36
N THR A 135 9.95 -13.20 -1.52
CA THR A 135 9.66 -14.05 -2.69
C THR A 135 10.46 -15.34 -2.64
N LYS A 136 11.62 -15.35 -1.95
CA LYS A 136 12.67 -16.37 -2.05
C LYS A 136 13.25 -16.52 -3.46
N VAL A 137 13.11 -15.48 -4.30
CA VAL A 137 13.54 -15.44 -5.71
C VAL A 137 14.70 -14.48 -5.89
N THR A 138 15.68 -14.86 -6.70
CA THR A 138 16.85 -14.06 -7.06
C THR A 138 16.94 -13.83 -8.59
N GLY A 139 17.77 -12.88 -9.02
CA GLY A 139 18.05 -12.65 -10.45
C GLY A 139 16.94 -11.93 -11.22
N PHE A 140 16.30 -10.93 -10.61
CA PHE A 140 15.28 -10.14 -11.29
C PHE A 140 15.87 -9.26 -12.40
N SER A 141 15.24 -9.30 -13.57
CA SER A 141 15.65 -8.57 -14.78
C SER A 141 15.01 -7.18 -14.88
N ALA A 142 13.84 -6.98 -14.28
CA ALA A 142 13.20 -5.67 -14.17
C ALA A 142 12.19 -5.66 -13.02
N TYR A 143 11.87 -4.46 -12.54
CA TYR A 143 10.89 -4.27 -11.48
C TYR A 143 10.10 -2.99 -11.66
N PHE A 144 8.81 -3.08 -11.37
CA PHE A 144 7.83 -2.03 -11.54
C PHE A 144 6.96 -1.88 -10.29
N THR A 145 6.55 -0.64 -10.02
CA THR A 145 5.67 -0.29 -8.90
C THR A 145 4.46 0.48 -9.38
N ARG A 146 3.35 0.30 -8.66
CA ARG A 146 2.12 1.06 -8.82
C ARG A 146 1.42 1.17 -7.47
N GLY A 147 1.59 2.32 -6.82
CA GLY A 147 1.29 2.44 -5.39
C GLY A 147 2.17 1.46 -4.63
N SER A 148 1.57 0.67 -3.75
CA SER A 148 2.27 -0.38 -3.03
C SER A 148 2.28 -1.74 -3.76
N ASN A 149 1.60 -1.87 -4.91
CA ASN A 149 1.68 -3.07 -5.74
C ASN A 149 3.01 -3.10 -6.51
N MET A 150 3.56 -4.30 -6.66
CA MET A 150 4.86 -4.51 -7.27
C MET A 150 4.85 -5.65 -8.25
N VAL A 151 5.65 -5.52 -9.31
CA VAL A 151 5.84 -6.56 -10.31
C VAL A 151 7.32 -6.71 -10.61
N PHE A 152 7.79 -7.94 -10.61
CA PHE A 152 9.15 -8.34 -10.90
C PHE A 152 9.18 -9.28 -12.09
N PHE A 153 10.17 -9.09 -12.95
CA PHE A 153 10.42 -9.98 -14.08
C PHE A 153 11.67 -10.79 -13.80
N GLN A 154 11.62 -12.09 -14.05
CA GLN A 154 12.74 -13.00 -13.95
C GLN A 154 12.90 -13.72 -15.28
N SER A 155 14.10 -13.71 -15.83
CA SER A 155 14.41 -14.48 -17.04
C SER A 155 14.52 -15.96 -16.69
N ILE A 156 13.95 -16.83 -17.52
CA ILE A 156 14.12 -18.29 -17.42
C ILE A 156 14.52 -18.86 -18.79
N PRO A 157 15.12 -20.06 -18.88
CA PRO A 157 15.66 -20.57 -20.14
C PRO A 157 14.67 -20.63 -21.32
N SER A 158 13.37 -20.83 -21.06
CA SER A 158 12.31 -20.97 -22.07
C SER A 158 11.34 -19.79 -22.14
N GLY A 159 11.67 -18.66 -21.51
CA GLY A 159 10.83 -17.47 -21.50
C GLY A 159 11.08 -16.57 -20.29
N PHE A 160 10.02 -16.20 -19.58
CA PHE A 160 10.13 -15.34 -18.40
C PHE A 160 9.05 -15.67 -17.36
N GLN A 161 9.36 -15.34 -16.12
CA GLN A 161 8.43 -15.41 -15.00
C GLN A 161 8.14 -14.00 -14.50
N ILE A 162 6.86 -13.75 -14.20
CA ILE A 162 6.40 -12.54 -13.54
C ILE A 162 6.08 -12.89 -12.09
N HIS A 163 6.55 -12.08 -11.15
CA HIS A 163 6.15 -12.15 -9.75
C HIS A 163 5.47 -10.84 -9.38
N CYS A 164 4.23 -10.92 -8.92
CA CYS A 164 3.42 -9.77 -8.56
C CYS A 164 3.21 -9.80 -7.04
N LEU A 165 3.67 -8.79 -6.31
CA LEU A 165 3.26 -8.57 -4.93
C LEU A 165 2.10 -7.60 -4.96
N LEU A 166 0.91 -8.13 -4.74
CA LEU A 166 -0.34 -7.39 -4.82
C LEU A 166 -0.89 -7.19 -3.42
N ILE A 167 -1.36 -5.99 -3.16
CA ILE A 167 -2.37 -5.77 -2.14
C ILE A 167 -3.69 -6.19 -2.77
N GLY A 168 -4.57 -6.81 -1.99
CA GLY A 168 -5.78 -7.44 -2.50
C GLY A 168 -5.70 -8.96 -2.49
N VAL A 169 -6.76 -9.56 -1.96
CA VAL A 169 -6.89 -11.02 -1.78
C VAL A 169 -7.76 -11.56 -2.91
N GLN A 170 -7.68 -12.85 -3.25
CA GLN A 170 -8.61 -13.48 -4.22
C GLN A 170 -9.97 -13.81 -3.60
N ASP A 171 -11.01 -13.96 -4.42
CA ASP A 171 -12.34 -14.42 -3.93
C ASP A 171 -12.26 -15.83 -3.36
N TRP A 172 -11.62 -16.77 -4.09
CA TRP A 172 -11.41 -18.13 -3.60
C TRP A 172 -10.48 -18.16 -2.37
N GLU A 173 -9.50 -17.25 -2.28
CA GLU A 173 -8.61 -17.19 -1.10
C GLU A 173 -9.37 -16.65 0.10
N MET A 174 -10.25 -15.65 -0.09
CA MET A 174 -11.17 -15.21 0.94
C MET A 174 -12.13 -16.33 1.36
N GLN A 175 -12.62 -17.15 0.42
CA GLN A 175 -13.44 -18.33 0.74
C GLN A 175 -12.64 -19.38 1.50
N ARG A 176 -11.42 -19.69 1.08
CA ARG A 176 -10.51 -20.62 1.76
C ARG A 176 -10.23 -20.16 3.18
N LEU A 177 -9.89 -18.89 3.37
CA LEU A 177 -9.68 -18.32 4.70
C LEU A 177 -10.97 -18.34 5.52
N GLN A 178 -12.13 -18.10 4.91
CA GLN A 178 -13.44 -18.22 5.58
C GLN A 178 -13.73 -19.67 6.01
N GLU A 179 -13.43 -20.66 5.17
CA GLU A 179 -13.54 -22.08 5.50
C GLU A 179 -12.54 -22.48 6.58
N GLN A 180 -11.31 -21.97 6.51
CA GLN A 180 -10.26 -22.20 7.49
C GLN A 180 -10.66 -21.68 8.87
N VAL A 181 -11.19 -20.45 8.98
CA VAL A 181 -11.69 -19.94 10.26
C VAL A 181 -13.02 -20.57 10.70
N LYS A 182 -13.80 -21.17 9.79
CA LYS A 182 -14.96 -21.99 10.17
C LYS A 182 -14.53 -23.32 10.78
N ALA A 183 -13.54 -23.97 10.16
CA ALA A 183 -12.99 -25.24 10.62
C ALA A 183 -12.15 -25.07 11.90
N ASN A 184 -11.42 -23.97 12.00
CA ASN A 184 -10.65 -23.59 13.17
C ASN A 184 -10.89 -22.10 13.51
N PRO A 185 -11.91 -21.80 14.33
CA PRO A 185 -12.20 -20.43 14.77
C PRO A 185 -11.07 -19.76 15.54
N ASN A 186 -10.13 -20.55 16.08
CA ASN A 186 -8.99 -20.07 16.84
C ASN A 186 -7.76 -19.76 15.96
N ASP A 187 -7.89 -19.77 14.64
CA ASP A 187 -6.80 -19.45 13.71
C ASP A 187 -6.64 -17.92 13.57
N GLY A 188 -5.84 -17.32 14.46
CA GLY A 188 -5.61 -15.88 14.48
C GLY A 188 -4.95 -15.34 13.21
N GLU A 189 -4.07 -16.12 12.59
CA GLU A 189 -3.40 -15.74 11.34
C GLU A 189 -4.39 -15.70 10.17
N ALA A 190 -5.27 -16.71 10.06
CA ALA A 190 -6.32 -16.72 9.05
C ALA A 190 -7.30 -15.56 9.23
N TRP A 191 -7.71 -15.25 10.47
CA TRP A 191 -8.52 -14.07 10.76
C TRP A 191 -7.82 -12.76 10.40
N SER A 192 -6.51 -12.64 10.64
CA SER A 192 -5.74 -11.44 10.30
C SER A 192 -5.69 -11.23 8.79
N LYS A 193 -5.43 -12.30 8.04
CA LYS A 193 -5.48 -12.30 6.57
C LYS A 193 -6.88 -11.95 6.04
N LEU A 194 -7.95 -12.44 6.69
CA LEU A 194 -9.33 -12.04 6.38
C LEU A 194 -9.56 -10.55 6.65
N ALA A 195 -9.04 -10.02 7.74
CA ALA A 195 -9.15 -8.61 8.07
C ALA A 195 -8.48 -7.74 7.01
N TRP A 196 -7.26 -8.09 6.63
CA TRP A 196 -6.53 -7.42 5.57
C TRP A 196 -7.26 -7.52 4.23
N GLY A 197 -7.79 -8.71 3.91
CA GLY A 197 -8.62 -8.92 2.74
C GLY A 197 -9.87 -8.05 2.74
N HIS A 198 -10.58 -7.98 3.86
CA HIS A 198 -11.74 -7.12 3.98
C HIS A 198 -11.39 -5.62 3.90
N LEU A 199 -10.25 -5.19 4.44
CA LEU A 199 -9.73 -3.83 4.23
C LEU A 199 -9.50 -3.56 2.73
N CYS A 200 -8.81 -4.47 2.05
CA CYS A 200 -8.57 -4.40 0.60
C CYS A 200 -9.86 -4.47 -0.23
N LEU A 201 -10.97 -4.90 0.34
CA LEU A 201 -12.29 -4.91 -0.30
C LEU A 201 -13.17 -3.74 0.13
N ALA A 202 -12.62 -2.81 0.91
CA ALA A 202 -13.33 -1.69 1.52
C ALA A 202 -14.52 -2.10 2.41
N ARG A 203 -14.47 -3.32 2.97
CA ARG A 203 -15.49 -3.87 3.88
C ARG A 203 -15.10 -3.57 5.33
N TRP A 204 -15.07 -2.28 5.70
CA TRP A 204 -14.54 -1.79 6.99
C TRP A 204 -15.08 -2.53 8.22
N HIS A 205 -16.39 -2.73 8.29
CA HIS A 205 -17.00 -3.45 9.41
C HIS A 205 -16.48 -4.90 9.51
N LYS A 206 -16.44 -5.62 8.38
CA LYS A 206 -15.92 -6.99 8.34
C LYS A 206 -14.41 -7.03 8.58
N ALA A 207 -13.69 -5.99 8.15
CA ALA A 207 -12.26 -5.85 8.40
C ALA A 207 -11.98 -5.65 9.89
N LYS A 208 -12.71 -4.75 10.55
CA LYS A 208 -12.65 -4.51 12.00
C LYS A 208 -12.98 -5.78 12.77
N GLU A 209 -14.10 -6.44 12.45
CA GLU A 209 -14.53 -7.68 13.10
C GLU A 209 -13.50 -8.80 12.97
N ALA A 210 -12.99 -9.03 11.76
CA ALA A 210 -11.97 -10.04 11.52
C ALA A 210 -10.65 -9.71 12.24
N ALA A 211 -10.25 -8.43 12.30
CA ALA A 211 -9.05 -8.04 13.03
C ALA A 211 -9.22 -8.24 14.54
N GLN A 212 -10.40 -7.91 15.09
CA GLN A 212 -10.72 -8.16 16.49
C GLN A 212 -10.68 -9.66 16.82
N LYS A 213 -11.27 -10.51 15.96
CA LYS A 213 -11.19 -11.98 16.09
C LYS A 213 -9.76 -12.50 15.99
N ALA A 214 -8.97 -11.97 15.06
CA ALA A 214 -7.55 -12.32 14.93
C ALA A 214 -6.78 -12.06 16.22
N LEU A 215 -7.05 -10.95 16.91
CA LEU A 215 -6.37 -10.59 18.15
C LEU A 215 -6.73 -11.49 19.35
N LEU A 216 -7.81 -12.26 19.27
CA LEU A 216 -8.17 -13.26 20.30
C LEU A 216 -7.22 -14.47 20.28
N HIS A 217 -6.47 -14.68 19.20
CA HIS A 217 -5.67 -15.89 19.00
C HIS A 217 -4.23 -15.58 18.54
N PRO A 218 -3.19 -16.29 19.06
CA PRO A 218 -1.83 -16.21 18.52
C PRO A 218 -1.76 -16.72 17.05
N PRO A 219 -0.75 -16.35 16.23
CA PRO A 219 0.59 -15.88 16.62
C PRO A 219 0.96 -14.41 16.27
N GLU A 220 0.24 -13.71 15.40
CA GLU A 220 0.73 -12.41 14.88
C GLU A 220 -0.11 -11.20 15.34
N LYS A 221 0.13 -10.75 16.57
CA LYS A 221 -0.59 -9.62 17.16
C LYS A 221 -0.17 -8.27 16.57
N THR A 222 1.11 -8.04 16.29
CA THR A 222 1.61 -6.69 15.94
C THR A 222 1.05 -6.16 14.62
N GLN A 223 1.19 -6.91 13.53
CA GLN A 223 0.65 -6.48 12.23
C GLN A 223 -0.87 -6.32 12.26
N THR A 224 -1.56 -7.26 12.91
CA THR A 224 -3.02 -7.23 13.10
C THR A 224 -3.47 -6.02 13.92
N LYS A 225 -2.72 -5.66 14.97
CA LYS A 225 -2.98 -4.44 15.76
C LYS A 225 -2.73 -3.17 14.93
N MET A 226 -1.69 -3.15 14.09
CA MET A 226 -1.44 -2.02 13.19
C MET A 226 -2.59 -1.86 12.19
N LEU A 227 -3.03 -2.98 11.62
CA LEU A 227 -4.17 -3.04 10.72
C LEU A 227 -5.45 -2.55 11.39
N LEU A 228 -5.76 -3.03 12.59
CA LEU A 228 -6.93 -2.57 13.33
C LEU A 228 -6.82 -1.08 13.67
N ALA A 229 -5.64 -0.60 14.07
CA ALA A 229 -5.42 0.82 14.33
C ALA A 229 -5.66 1.70 13.10
N LEU A 230 -5.16 1.28 11.94
CA LEU A 230 -5.44 1.94 10.67
C LEU A 230 -6.94 1.97 10.38
N ILE A 231 -7.62 0.83 10.48
CA ILE A 231 -9.07 0.73 10.26
C ILE A 231 -9.83 1.69 11.18
N LEU A 232 -9.41 1.79 12.45
CA LEU A 232 -10.03 2.69 13.44
C LEU A 232 -9.76 4.18 13.14
N VAL A 233 -8.57 4.54 12.65
CA VAL A 233 -8.29 5.92 12.21
C VAL A 233 -9.14 6.29 11.00
N GLU A 234 -9.22 5.41 10.01
CA GLU A 234 -10.02 5.61 8.79
C GLU A 234 -11.52 5.72 9.09
N THR A 235 -11.99 5.05 10.14
CA THR A 235 -13.38 5.13 10.63
C THR A 235 -13.59 6.21 11.69
N ARG A 236 -12.56 7.02 12.00
CA ARG A 236 -12.54 8.10 13.00
C ARG A 236 -12.85 7.65 14.44
N GLU A 237 -12.61 6.38 14.74
CA GLU A 237 -12.77 5.78 16.07
C GLU A 237 -11.50 5.95 16.92
N PHE A 238 -11.00 7.19 17.02
CA PHE A 238 -9.67 7.50 17.61
C PHE A 238 -9.51 7.05 19.06
N LYS A 239 -10.59 7.08 19.85
CA LYS A 239 -10.58 6.65 21.27
C LYS A 239 -10.30 5.15 21.41
N GLU A 240 -10.80 4.33 20.49
CA GLU A 240 -10.55 2.88 20.46
C GLU A 240 -9.16 2.58 19.87
N ALA A 241 -8.72 3.36 18.87
CA ALA A 241 -7.39 3.22 18.27
C ALA A 241 -6.25 3.52 19.24
N LEU A 242 -6.45 4.49 20.13
CA LEU A 242 -5.40 5.02 21.00
C LEU A 242 -4.71 3.97 21.91
N PRO A 243 -5.42 3.18 22.74
CA PRO A 243 -4.77 2.18 23.59
C PRO A 243 -4.07 1.09 22.75
N LEU A 244 -4.59 0.80 21.57
CA LEU A 244 -4.03 -0.19 20.64
C LEU A 244 -2.67 0.24 20.13
N VAL A 245 -2.55 1.48 19.63
CA VAL A 245 -1.28 2.01 19.12
C VAL A 245 -0.29 2.36 20.21
N GLU A 246 -0.77 2.76 21.39
CA GLU A 246 0.09 2.94 22.56
C GLU A 246 0.79 1.62 22.93
N GLU A 247 0.07 0.48 22.90
CA GLU A 247 0.69 -0.81 23.17
C GLU A 247 1.66 -1.24 22.04
N LEU A 248 1.34 -0.92 20.79
CA LEU A 248 2.17 -1.24 19.63
C LEU A 248 3.55 -0.60 19.73
N VAL A 249 3.59 0.70 20.01
CA VAL A 249 4.86 1.45 20.05
C VAL A 249 5.72 1.15 21.28
N LYS A 250 5.20 0.40 22.27
CA LYS A 250 5.98 -0.08 23.43
C LYS A 250 6.92 -1.24 23.08
N LYS A 251 6.74 -1.88 21.93
CA LYS A 251 7.54 -3.02 21.47
C LYS A 251 8.37 -2.61 20.25
N PRO A 252 9.57 -3.20 20.04
CA PRO A 252 10.31 -3.00 18.79
C PRO A 252 9.45 -3.41 17.59
N LEU A 253 9.35 -2.51 16.61
CA LEU A 253 8.63 -2.72 15.36
C LEU A 253 9.62 -2.81 14.19
N PRO A 254 9.30 -3.53 13.11
CA PRO A 254 10.06 -3.43 11.87
C PRO A 254 10.14 -1.97 11.39
N LEU A 255 11.30 -1.56 10.86
CA LEU A 255 11.61 -0.17 10.48
C LEU A 255 10.52 0.52 9.64
N LYS A 256 9.90 -0.24 8.74
CA LYS A 256 8.86 0.25 7.81
C LYS A 256 7.52 0.52 8.50
N ASP A 257 7.21 -0.23 9.56
CA ASP A 257 5.93 -0.15 10.28
C ASP A 257 6.03 0.82 11.47
N GLU A 258 7.24 1.05 11.96
CA GLU A 258 7.52 1.88 13.13
C GLU A 258 7.05 3.32 12.93
N SER A 259 7.43 3.98 11.83
CA SER A 259 7.03 5.38 11.58
C SER A 259 5.52 5.54 11.41
N LEU A 260 4.87 4.60 10.71
CA LEU A 260 3.42 4.63 10.56
C LEU A 260 2.73 4.47 11.92
N ALA A 261 3.21 3.56 12.78
CA ALA A 261 2.71 3.40 14.14
C ALA A 261 2.80 4.69 14.96
N TRP A 262 3.95 5.35 14.94
CA TRP A 262 4.18 6.60 15.66
C TRP A 262 3.33 7.75 15.11
N GLN A 263 3.15 7.83 13.79
CA GLN A 263 2.26 8.81 13.14
C GLN A 263 0.80 8.57 13.54
N ILE A 264 0.31 7.33 13.44
CA ILE A 264 -1.04 6.97 13.87
C ILE A 264 -1.25 7.31 15.35
N TYR A 265 -0.26 7.00 16.21
CA TYR A 265 -0.36 7.30 17.63
C TYR A 265 -0.44 8.81 17.89
N ALA A 266 0.42 9.60 17.24
CA ALA A 266 0.39 11.05 17.35
C ALA A 266 -0.92 11.66 16.82
N ILE A 267 -1.44 11.14 15.69
CA ILE A 267 -2.74 11.55 15.14
C ILE A 267 -3.85 11.26 16.16
N CYS A 268 -3.93 10.03 16.68
CA CYS A 268 -4.95 9.65 17.66
C CYS A 268 -4.91 10.56 18.90
N LEU A 269 -3.71 10.80 19.46
CA LEU A 269 -3.51 11.71 20.59
C LEU A 269 -3.96 13.14 20.25
N SER A 270 -3.64 13.61 19.05
CA SER A 270 -4.02 14.94 18.57
C SER A 270 -5.53 15.12 18.45
N GLU A 271 -6.22 14.11 17.91
CA GLU A 271 -7.67 14.13 17.71
C GLU A 271 -8.46 13.98 19.02
N VAL A 272 -7.91 13.31 20.03
CA VAL A 272 -8.50 13.30 21.38
C VAL A 272 -8.08 14.50 22.25
N GLY A 273 -7.36 15.47 21.70
CA GLY A 273 -6.97 16.72 22.38
C GLY A 273 -5.70 16.65 23.23
N ARG A 274 -5.00 15.51 23.26
CA ARG A 274 -3.76 15.28 24.05
C ARG A 274 -2.52 15.74 23.29
N LEU A 275 -2.48 17.02 22.91
CA LEU A 275 -1.43 17.58 22.03
C LEU A 275 -0.01 17.50 22.58
N LYS A 276 0.19 17.71 23.89
CA LYS A 276 1.52 17.62 24.52
C LYS A 276 2.10 16.21 24.45
N GLU A 277 1.24 15.21 24.63
CA GLU A 277 1.64 13.81 24.57
C GLU A 277 1.94 13.39 23.13
N ALA A 278 1.14 13.86 22.16
CA ALA A 278 1.40 13.61 20.74
C ALA A 278 2.81 14.07 20.33
N GLU A 279 3.24 15.24 20.82
CA GLU A 279 4.59 15.74 20.59
C GLU A 279 5.67 14.89 21.27
N GLN A 280 5.47 14.52 22.55
CA GLN A 280 6.43 13.66 23.27
C GLN A 280 6.64 12.31 22.57
N VAL A 281 5.56 11.74 22.05
CA VAL A 281 5.56 10.51 21.25
C VAL A 281 6.40 10.68 19.99
N LEU A 282 6.21 11.78 19.25
CA LEU A 282 7.00 12.06 18.05
C LEU A 282 8.46 12.40 18.35
N ASN A 283 8.76 13.05 19.49
CA ASN A 283 10.13 13.28 19.96
C ASN A 283 10.87 11.97 20.20
N LYS A 284 10.19 10.98 20.82
CA LYS A 284 10.74 9.63 21.01
C LYS A 284 10.99 8.95 19.67
N ALA A 285 10.03 9.02 18.75
CA ALA A 285 10.18 8.44 17.41
C ALA A 285 11.36 9.06 16.63
N LEU A 286 11.52 10.39 16.68
CA LEU A 286 12.62 11.10 16.01
C LEU A 286 13.99 10.83 16.64
N ALA A 287 14.04 10.50 17.94
CA ALA A 287 15.27 10.09 18.61
C ALA A 287 15.70 8.66 18.27
N SER A 288 14.81 7.85 17.69
CA SER A 288 15.12 6.50 17.22
C SER A 288 16.11 6.56 16.05
N ARG A 289 17.14 5.70 16.06
CA ARG A 289 18.18 5.65 15.01
C ARG A 289 17.67 5.07 13.69
N PHE A 290 16.47 4.55 13.68
CA PHE A 290 15.88 3.69 12.66
C PHE A 290 15.01 4.50 11.67
N GLY A 291 15.15 4.25 10.36
CA GLY A 291 14.35 4.86 9.29
C GLY A 291 15.14 5.70 8.27
N ASP A 292 14.69 5.71 7.02
CA ASP A 292 15.27 6.52 5.95
C ASP A 292 14.91 8.02 6.07
N LEU A 293 15.55 8.87 5.25
CA LEU A 293 15.34 10.32 5.32
C LEU A 293 13.89 10.74 5.05
N LYS A 294 13.19 10.05 4.14
CA LYS A 294 11.79 10.35 3.83
C LYS A 294 10.85 10.02 4.99
N THR A 295 11.10 8.91 5.66
CA THR A 295 10.35 8.49 6.84
C THR A 295 10.50 9.51 7.96
N LYS A 296 11.72 10.02 8.18
CA LYS A 296 11.99 11.09 9.15
C LYS A 296 11.31 12.41 8.75
N ALA A 297 11.20 12.71 7.46
CA ALA A 297 10.53 13.91 6.97
C ALA A 297 9.05 13.93 7.41
N MET A 298 8.38 12.78 7.34
CA MET A 298 6.97 12.63 7.75
C MET A 298 6.79 12.74 9.27
N LEU A 299 7.75 12.28 10.08
CA LEU A 299 7.73 12.46 11.52
C LEU A 299 7.93 13.94 11.92
N HIS A 300 8.88 14.64 11.30
CA HIS A 300 9.04 16.09 11.47
C HIS A 300 7.79 16.85 11.03
N LEU A 301 7.19 16.48 9.90
CA LEU A 301 5.95 17.08 9.43
C LEU A 301 4.80 16.89 10.43
N SER A 302 4.66 15.67 10.97
CA SER A 302 3.65 15.35 11.98
C SER A 302 3.88 16.17 13.24
N ARG A 303 5.14 16.27 13.72
CA ARG A 303 5.47 17.02 14.93
C ARG A 303 5.25 18.51 14.73
N GLY A 304 5.64 19.05 13.58
CA GLY A 304 5.37 20.43 13.20
C GLY A 304 3.87 20.74 13.21
N SER A 305 3.04 19.81 12.74
CA SER A 305 1.57 19.95 12.76
C SER A 305 1.01 19.97 14.20
N ILE A 306 1.54 19.12 15.08
CA ILE A 306 1.19 19.13 16.51
C ILE A 306 1.61 20.44 17.18
N LEU A 307 2.87 20.87 17.00
CA LEU A 307 3.43 22.10 17.55
C LEU A 307 2.65 23.32 17.07
N TRP A 308 2.24 23.32 15.81
CA TRP A 308 1.40 24.37 15.24
C TRP A 308 0.04 24.44 15.95
N ARG A 309 -0.62 23.28 16.16
CA ARG A 309 -1.89 23.21 16.93
C ARG A 309 -1.72 23.65 18.39
N GLN A 310 -0.54 23.47 18.98
CA GLN A 310 -0.21 23.95 20.32
C GLN A 310 0.08 25.47 20.37
N GLY A 311 0.15 26.16 19.22
CA GLY A 311 0.56 27.57 19.15
C GLY A 311 2.07 27.80 19.23
N ARG A 312 2.89 26.75 19.28
CA ARG A 312 4.37 26.81 19.27
C ARG A 312 4.90 26.94 17.84
N ILE A 313 4.52 28.05 17.24
CA ILE A 313 4.72 28.33 15.82
C ILE A 313 6.19 28.28 15.39
N SER A 314 7.10 28.90 16.15
CA SER A 314 8.52 28.97 15.76
C SER A 314 9.15 27.59 15.64
N GLU A 315 8.79 26.68 16.54
CA GLU A 315 9.28 25.30 16.54
C GLU A 315 8.60 24.48 15.44
N ALA A 316 7.31 24.70 15.20
CA ALA A 316 6.60 24.09 14.07
C ALA A 316 7.26 24.44 12.73
N LEU A 317 7.67 25.69 12.54
CA LEU A 317 8.41 26.12 11.35
C LEU A 317 9.75 25.40 11.22
N ALA A 318 10.52 25.26 12.30
CA ALA A 318 11.80 24.54 12.27
C ALA A 318 11.61 23.07 11.84
N ASP A 319 10.52 22.43 12.28
CA ASP A 319 10.15 21.09 11.84
C ASP A 319 9.77 21.02 10.37
N TYR A 320 8.95 21.95 9.88
CA TYR A 320 8.60 22.02 8.47
C TYR A 320 9.82 22.32 7.59
N GLU A 321 10.77 23.14 8.04
CA GLU A 321 12.04 23.38 7.37
C GLU A 321 12.88 22.09 7.29
N THR A 322 12.89 21.29 8.35
CA THR A 322 13.63 20.03 8.42
C THR A 322 12.99 18.98 7.53
N ALA A 323 11.66 18.84 7.56
CA ALA A 323 10.89 17.98 6.67
C ALA A 323 11.12 18.36 5.20
N TYR A 324 11.09 19.65 4.86
CA TYR A 324 11.37 20.13 3.50
C TYR A 324 12.79 19.84 3.02
N LYS A 325 13.80 19.98 3.90
CA LYS A 325 15.20 19.63 3.55
C LYS A 325 15.35 18.14 3.24
N GLN A 326 14.60 17.28 3.93
CA GLN A 326 14.64 15.82 3.75
C GLN A 326 13.77 15.37 2.55
N ASP A 327 12.62 16.01 2.34
CA ASP A 327 11.75 15.80 1.18
C ASP A 327 11.25 17.14 0.59
N PRO A 328 11.90 17.64 -0.48
CA PRO A 328 11.52 18.88 -1.13
C PRO A 328 10.10 18.89 -1.73
N SER A 329 9.43 17.74 -1.85
CA SER A 329 8.04 17.70 -2.32
C SER A 329 7.06 18.35 -1.33
N LEU A 330 7.45 18.47 -0.05
CA LEU A 330 6.66 19.06 1.04
C LEU A 330 6.71 20.60 1.09
N TRP A 331 7.33 21.26 0.10
CA TRP A 331 7.56 22.71 0.11
C TRP A 331 6.31 23.57 0.32
N ARG A 332 5.13 23.13 -0.17
CA ARG A 332 3.86 23.88 -0.03
C ARG A 332 3.50 24.07 1.44
N ILE A 333 3.83 23.10 2.29
CA ILE A 333 3.57 23.13 3.74
C ILE A 333 4.41 24.23 4.39
N LEU A 334 5.72 24.21 4.12
CA LEU A 334 6.65 25.21 4.65
C LEU A 334 6.35 26.61 4.14
N ALA A 335 6.13 26.76 2.82
CA ALA A 335 5.76 28.03 2.21
C ALA A 335 4.50 28.59 2.87
N TYR A 336 3.45 27.77 2.99
CA TYR A 336 2.21 28.19 3.63
C TYR A 336 2.37 28.56 5.11
N ALA A 337 3.14 27.77 5.86
CA ALA A 337 3.44 28.06 7.25
C ALA A 337 4.14 29.43 7.41
N TYR A 338 5.06 29.78 6.51
CA TYR A 338 5.67 31.12 6.50
C TYR A 338 4.66 32.24 6.19
N ILE A 339 3.75 32.04 5.24
CA ILE A 339 2.71 33.02 4.89
C ILE A 339 1.86 33.34 6.11
N ARG A 340 1.41 32.30 6.82
CA ARG A 340 0.59 32.42 8.02
C ARG A 340 1.28 33.15 9.16
N GLN A 341 2.61 33.26 9.10
CA GLN A 341 3.41 34.03 10.04
C GLN A 341 3.84 35.40 9.49
N GLY A 342 3.27 35.85 8.38
CA GLY A 342 3.63 37.10 7.72
C GLY A 342 5.04 37.10 7.11
N LYS A 343 5.74 35.96 7.10
CA LYS A 343 7.13 35.81 6.61
C LYS A 343 7.16 35.62 5.09
N TRP A 344 6.60 36.58 4.38
CA TRP A 344 6.42 36.54 2.92
C TRP A 344 7.74 36.35 2.16
N GLY A 345 8.82 37.01 2.59
CA GLY A 345 10.15 36.85 1.99
C GLY A 345 10.63 35.39 1.99
N LYS A 346 10.56 34.73 3.16
CA LYS A 346 10.94 33.31 3.31
C LYS A 346 10.03 32.37 2.52
N ALA A 347 8.73 32.65 2.50
CA ALA A 347 7.80 31.86 1.68
C ALA A 347 8.20 31.92 0.19
N MET A 348 8.54 33.12 -0.31
CA MET A 348 8.98 33.33 -1.68
C MET A 348 10.35 32.74 -1.99
N GLU A 349 11.26 32.64 -1.01
CA GLU A 349 12.52 31.91 -1.17
C GLU A 349 12.30 30.42 -1.41
N VAL A 350 11.41 29.79 -0.62
CA VAL A 350 11.02 28.38 -0.82
C VAL A 350 10.39 28.18 -2.19
N VAL A 351 9.48 29.07 -2.60
CA VAL A 351 8.86 29.02 -3.94
C VAL A 351 9.92 29.18 -5.04
N LYS A 352 10.86 30.12 -4.90
CA LYS A 352 11.95 30.33 -5.86
C LYS A 352 12.84 29.09 -6.01
N ALA A 353 13.18 28.44 -4.89
CA ALA A 353 13.96 27.22 -4.90
C ALA A 353 13.25 26.09 -5.66
N MET A 354 11.93 25.96 -5.46
CA MET A 354 11.13 24.91 -6.09
C MET A 354 10.69 25.21 -7.52
N ALA A 355 10.72 26.48 -7.94
CA ALA A 355 10.33 26.87 -9.29
C ALA A 355 11.20 26.24 -10.40
N LYS A 356 12.38 25.68 -10.11
CA LYS A 356 13.13 24.93 -11.13
C LYS A 356 12.50 23.59 -11.48
N THR A 357 11.75 22.98 -10.54
CA THR A 357 11.31 21.58 -10.62
C THR A 357 9.80 21.39 -10.43
N ASP A 358 9.10 22.39 -9.90
CA ASP A 358 7.65 22.35 -9.61
C ASP A 358 6.92 23.45 -10.41
N LYS A 359 5.98 23.04 -11.29
CA LYS A 359 5.24 23.93 -12.18
C LYS A 359 4.36 24.91 -11.41
N PHE A 360 3.78 24.48 -10.29
CA PHE A 360 2.96 25.37 -9.49
C PHE A 360 3.82 26.42 -8.80
N ALA A 361 5.01 26.06 -8.30
CA ALA A 361 5.96 27.06 -7.79
C ALA A 361 6.33 28.11 -8.86
N GLN A 362 6.57 27.70 -10.11
CA GLN A 362 6.77 28.64 -11.24
C GLN A 362 5.56 29.54 -11.44
N HIS A 363 4.36 28.95 -11.45
CA HIS A 363 3.12 29.68 -11.62
C HIS A 363 2.93 30.76 -10.54
N VAL A 364 3.24 30.39 -9.30
CA VAL A 364 3.20 31.27 -8.15
C VAL A 364 4.15 32.46 -8.32
N LEU A 365 5.38 32.25 -8.82
CA LEU A 365 6.30 33.36 -9.15
C LEU A 365 5.77 34.24 -10.28
N ASN A 366 5.30 33.63 -11.37
CA ASN A 366 4.85 34.34 -12.56
C ASN A 366 3.62 35.22 -12.28
N ARG A 367 2.72 34.76 -11.42
CA ARG A 367 1.56 35.54 -10.96
C ARG A 367 1.86 36.45 -9.76
N LYS A 368 3.14 36.63 -9.40
CA LYS A 368 3.58 37.49 -8.29
C LYS A 368 2.83 37.19 -6.99
N GLY A 369 2.64 35.91 -6.69
CA GLY A 369 1.91 35.45 -5.52
C GLY A 369 0.37 35.58 -5.57
N LYS A 370 -0.22 35.96 -6.70
CA LYS A 370 -1.68 35.92 -6.91
C LYS A 370 -2.19 34.55 -7.40
N ALA A 371 -1.35 33.52 -7.30
CA ALA A 371 -1.74 32.17 -7.66
C ALA A 371 -2.82 31.64 -6.71
N VAL A 372 -3.68 30.78 -7.23
CA VAL A 372 -4.72 30.10 -6.45
C VAL A 372 -4.39 28.62 -6.32
N TRP A 373 -4.95 28.00 -5.30
CA TRP A 373 -4.80 26.58 -5.03
C TRP A 373 -6.04 26.03 -4.35
N LEU A 374 -6.01 24.73 -4.02
CA LEU A 374 -7.12 24.01 -3.40
C LEU A 374 -6.84 23.67 -1.92
N GLY A 375 -5.79 24.24 -1.32
CA GLY A 375 -5.35 23.88 0.03
C GLY A 375 -4.64 22.53 0.13
N ILE A 376 -4.35 21.88 -1.00
CA ILE A 376 -3.70 20.57 -1.06
C ILE A 376 -2.18 20.76 -0.95
N TYR A 377 -1.61 20.22 0.12
CA TYR A 377 -0.17 20.25 0.36
C TYR A 377 0.57 19.14 -0.37
N HIS A 378 0.02 17.94 -0.26
CA HIS A 378 0.62 16.72 -0.74
C HIS A 378 -0.49 15.74 -1.11
N ALA A 379 -0.20 14.82 -2.02
CA ALA A 379 -1.07 13.71 -2.36
C ALA A 379 -0.21 12.46 -2.47
N GLN A 380 -0.66 11.35 -1.89
CA GLN A 380 0.07 10.09 -1.91
C GLN A 380 -0.82 8.93 -2.32
N SER A 381 -0.23 7.89 -2.90
CA SER A 381 -0.99 6.66 -3.19
C SER A 381 -1.31 5.92 -1.89
N PRO A 382 -2.55 5.45 -1.68
CA PRO A 382 -2.88 4.68 -0.48
C PRO A 382 -2.17 3.34 -0.52
N PHE A 383 -1.57 2.97 0.60
CA PHE A 383 -0.82 1.72 0.67
C PHE A 383 -1.72 0.47 0.63
N TYR A 384 -3.02 0.60 0.87
CA TYR A 384 -4.00 -0.49 0.81
C TYR A 384 -4.77 -0.58 -0.53
N MET A 385 -4.43 0.27 -1.51
CA MET A 385 -5.17 0.31 -2.78
C MET A 385 -4.81 -0.88 -3.69
N SER A 386 -5.79 -1.76 -3.92
CA SER A 386 -5.69 -2.90 -4.84
C SER A 386 -6.59 -2.77 -6.06
N GLY A 387 -6.33 -3.56 -7.12
CA GLY A 387 -7.25 -3.65 -8.27
C GLY A 387 -8.65 -4.13 -7.87
N ARG A 388 -8.73 -5.06 -6.90
CA ARG A 388 -10.00 -5.54 -6.34
C ARG A 388 -10.68 -4.49 -5.47
N TRP A 389 -9.90 -3.69 -4.73
CA TRP A 389 -10.38 -2.53 -3.98
C TRP A 389 -11.08 -1.55 -4.93
N VAL A 390 -10.40 -1.17 -6.03
CA VAL A 390 -10.93 -0.25 -7.05
C VAL A 390 -12.24 -0.79 -7.67
N LYS A 391 -12.27 -2.07 -8.03
CA LYS A 391 -13.48 -2.70 -8.60
C LYS A 391 -14.66 -2.64 -7.62
N ASN A 392 -14.41 -2.88 -6.33
CA ASN A 392 -15.47 -2.96 -5.32
C ASN A 392 -15.83 -1.60 -4.70
N SER A 393 -14.97 -0.59 -4.83
CA SER A 393 -15.23 0.76 -4.31
C SER A 393 -16.21 1.56 -5.17
N GLY A 394 -16.60 1.04 -6.34
CA GLY A 394 -17.45 1.74 -7.31
C GLY A 394 -16.73 2.87 -8.04
N ILE A 395 -15.41 2.94 -7.87
CA ILE A 395 -14.55 3.95 -8.49
C ILE A 395 -14.35 3.62 -9.96
N LYS A 396 -14.51 4.62 -10.81
CA LYS A 396 -14.12 4.54 -12.22
C LYS A 396 -12.67 4.99 -12.36
N GLY A 397 -11.84 4.16 -12.98
CA GLY A 397 -10.42 4.42 -13.15
C GLY A 397 -9.58 3.66 -12.14
N ASN A 398 -8.28 3.60 -12.40
CA ASN A 398 -7.45 2.55 -11.81
C ASN A 398 -6.44 3.14 -10.79
N TRP A 399 -6.63 4.39 -10.38
CA TRP A 399 -5.77 5.10 -9.46
C TRP A 399 -6.57 6.00 -8.54
N ALA A 400 -6.03 6.17 -7.34
CA ALA A 400 -6.51 7.14 -6.39
C ALA A 400 -5.34 7.70 -5.57
N VAL A 401 -5.56 8.85 -4.96
CA VAL A 401 -4.62 9.49 -4.05
C VAL A 401 -5.33 9.91 -2.77
N GLU A 402 -4.68 9.73 -1.65
CA GLU A 402 -5.03 10.33 -0.37
C GLU A 402 -4.45 11.75 -0.34
N LEU A 403 -5.26 12.72 0.08
CA LEU A 403 -4.86 14.11 0.15
C LEU A 403 -4.44 14.53 1.55
N ILE A 404 -3.33 15.27 1.64
CA ILE A 404 -2.99 16.07 2.81
C ILE A 404 -3.46 17.50 2.52
N VAL A 405 -4.47 17.94 3.25
CA VAL A 405 -5.14 19.23 3.04
C VAL A 405 -4.92 20.12 4.27
N SER A 406 -4.69 21.41 4.03
CA SER A 406 -4.63 22.41 5.09
C SER A 406 -5.93 22.46 5.87
N ARG A 407 -5.87 22.36 7.21
CA ARG A 407 -7.02 22.58 8.10
C ARG A 407 -7.62 23.99 8.01
N TYR A 408 -6.87 24.92 7.42
CA TYR A 408 -7.29 26.29 7.22
C TYR A 408 -7.80 26.56 5.81
N SER A 409 -7.70 25.57 4.92
CA SER A 409 -8.36 25.66 3.63
C SER A 409 -9.85 25.60 3.82
N GLN A 410 -10.60 26.39 3.05
CA GLN A 410 -12.06 26.22 2.97
C GLN A 410 -12.45 24.84 2.44
N ASN A 411 -11.52 24.14 1.76
CA ASN A 411 -11.75 22.82 1.18
C ASN A 411 -11.50 21.69 2.18
N TRP A 412 -10.99 21.96 3.39
CA TRP A 412 -10.65 20.92 4.36
C TRP A 412 -11.83 20.00 4.66
N ALA A 413 -13.00 20.57 4.99
CA ALA A 413 -14.18 19.78 5.35
C ALA A 413 -14.64 18.81 4.24
N VAL A 414 -14.35 19.14 2.98
CA VAL A 414 -14.78 18.32 1.83
C VAL A 414 -13.67 17.42 1.29
N LEU A 415 -12.39 17.75 1.49
CA LEU A 415 -11.23 17.00 0.98
C LEU A 415 -10.38 16.30 2.05
N GLU A 416 -10.63 16.52 3.35
CA GLU A 416 -9.91 15.83 4.41
C GLU A 416 -10.11 14.31 4.29
N ASN A 417 -8.99 13.59 4.37
CA ASN A 417 -8.90 12.13 4.21
C ASN A 417 -9.66 11.63 2.97
N ALA A 418 -9.81 12.49 1.96
CA ALA A 418 -10.53 12.13 0.77
C ALA A 418 -9.63 11.28 -0.10
N LEU A 419 -10.14 10.10 -0.46
CA LEU A 419 -9.54 9.34 -1.51
C LEU A 419 -10.06 9.84 -2.85
N VAL A 420 -9.25 10.64 -3.53
CA VAL A 420 -9.60 11.21 -4.84
C VAL A 420 -9.22 10.22 -5.93
N PHE A 421 -10.08 10.05 -6.93
CA PHE A 421 -9.78 9.22 -8.11
C PHE A 421 -10.07 9.91 -9.46
N ALA A 422 -10.84 11.00 -9.44
CA ALA A 422 -11.04 11.84 -10.61
C ALA A 422 -11.16 13.31 -10.23
N VAL A 423 -10.79 14.19 -11.17
CA VAL A 423 -10.93 15.64 -11.04
C VAL A 423 -11.62 16.16 -12.30
N ASN A 424 -12.71 16.89 -12.14
CA ASN A 424 -13.60 17.35 -13.21
C ASN A 424 -14.00 16.22 -14.18
N GLY A 425 -14.33 15.05 -13.63
CA GLY A 425 -14.69 13.85 -14.39
C GLY A 425 -13.53 13.17 -15.13
N LYS A 426 -12.30 13.68 -15.02
CA LYS A 426 -11.11 13.08 -15.62
C LYS A 426 -10.33 12.25 -14.60
N ASN A 427 -10.16 10.97 -14.91
CA ASN A 427 -9.30 10.08 -14.13
C ASN A 427 -7.82 10.41 -14.38
N PHE A 428 -6.97 10.02 -13.44
CA PHE A 428 -5.52 10.11 -13.59
C PHE A 428 -4.87 8.74 -13.46
N LYS A 429 -3.61 8.64 -13.89
CA LYS A 429 -2.89 7.37 -14.02
C LYS A 429 -1.75 7.16 -13.03
N ASN A 430 -1.57 8.07 -12.07
CA ASN A 430 -0.66 7.97 -10.93
C ASN A 430 -0.66 9.30 -10.15
N GLU A 431 -0.02 9.32 -8.99
CA GLU A 431 0.19 10.49 -8.14
C GLU A 431 0.82 11.67 -8.90
N ARG A 432 1.82 11.42 -9.76
CA ARG A 432 2.46 12.47 -10.56
C ARG A 432 1.47 13.10 -11.57
N ALA A 433 0.64 12.29 -12.21
CA ALA A 433 -0.38 12.76 -13.14
C ALA A 433 -1.47 13.55 -12.40
N PHE A 434 -1.88 13.10 -11.22
CA PHE A 434 -2.77 13.87 -10.34
C PHE A 434 -2.15 15.23 -9.99
N LYS A 435 -0.91 15.25 -9.49
CA LYS A 435 -0.21 16.48 -9.15
C LYS A 435 -0.10 17.43 -10.35
N ALA A 436 0.27 16.90 -11.51
CA ALA A 436 0.34 17.70 -12.74
C ALA A 436 -1.03 18.27 -13.15
N MET A 437 -2.10 17.49 -12.98
CA MET A 437 -3.48 17.93 -13.25
C MET A 437 -3.91 19.05 -12.30
N ILE A 438 -3.66 18.89 -11.00
CA ILE A 438 -3.95 19.93 -10.00
C ILE A 438 -3.13 21.18 -10.28
N ASP A 439 -1.81 21.04 -10.51
CA ASP A 439 -0.94 22.17 -10.83
C ASP A 439 -1.42 22.91 -12.08
N GLU A 440 -1.82 22.19 -13.14
CA GLU A 440 -2.38 22.78 -14.35
C GLU A 440 -3.70 23.52 -14.07
N LEU A 441 -4.62 22.93 -13.30
CA LEU A 441 -5.86 23.59 -12.92
C LEU A 441 -5.59 24.87 -12.12
N CYS A 442 -4.70 24.81 -11.12
CA CYS A 442 -4.24 25.97 -10.37
C CYS A 442 -3.66 27.05 -11.30
N THR A 443 -2.95 26.68 -12.38
CA THR A 443 -2.36 27.66 -13.29
C THR A 443 -3.39 28.43 -14.14
N LYS A 444 -4.53 27.81 -14.43
CA LYS A 444 -5.57 28.37 -15.31
C LYS A 444 -6.70 29.05 -14.53
N ALA A 445 -6.96 28.58 -13.32
CA ALA A 445 -8.05 29.05 -12.48
C ALA A 445 -7.87 30.49 -11.99
N LYS A 446 -9.02 31.05 -11.59
CA LYS A 446 -9.19 32.30 -10.85
C LYS A 446 -9.69 31.99 -9.45
N LEU A 447 -9.64 33.01 -8.59
CA LEU A 447 -10.19 32.92 -7.23
C LEU A 447 -11.68 32.59 -7.28
N GLY A 448 -12.10 31.61 -6.48
CA GLY A 448 -13.50 31.18 -6.38
C GLY A 448 -13.95 30.19 -7.46
N ASP A 449 -13.14 29.95 -8.51
CA ASP A 449 -13.42 28.91 -9.49
C ASP A 449 -13.60 27.56 -8.79
N LYS A 450 -14.51 26.74 -9.32
CA LYS A 450 -14.88 25.45 -8.73
C LYS A 450 -14.12 24.31 -9.40
N VAL A 451 -13.76 23.31 -8.60
CA VAL A 451 -13.25 22.02 -9.06
C VAL A 451 -14.11 20.93 -8.45
N ILE A 452 -14.55 20.00 -9.29
CA ILE A 452 -15.31 18.85 -8.84
C ILE A 452 -14.33 17.70 -8.65
N PHE A 453 -14.23 17.19 -7.44
CA PHE A 453 -13.50 15.97 -7.14
C PHE A 453 -14.47 14.81 -7.05
N SER A 454 -14.14 13.73 -7.75
CA SER A 454 -14.75 12.44 -7.45
C SER A 454 -13.92 11.79 -6.35
N VAL A 455 -14.54 11.70 -5.17
CA VAL A 455 -13.92 11.17 -3.97
C VAL A 455 -14.62 9.92 -3.54
N TRP A 456 -13.89 9.04 -2.89
CA TRP A 456 -14.45 7.89 -2.22
C TRP A 456 -14.42 8.13 -0.72
N ARG A 457 -15.58 7.95 -0.08
CA ARG A 457 -15.79 8.15 1.36
C ARG A 457 -16.88 7.19 1.84
N ASN A 458 -16.66 6.55 2.99
CA ASN A 458 -17.65 5.68 3.64
C ASN A 458 -18.30 4.63 2.71
N GLY A 459 -17.51 4.02 1.83
CA GLY A 459 -18.02 2.98 0.93
C GLY A 459 -18.72 3.50 -0.33
N LYS A 460 -18.79 4.81 -0.54
CA LYS A 460 -19.48 5.41 -1.68
C LYS A 460 -18.57 6.37 -2.43
N VAL A 461 -18.82 6.45 -3.74
CA VAL A 461 -18.29 7.51 -4.59
C VAL A 461 -19.20 8.72 -4.49
N GLU A 462 -18.62 9.86 -4.16
CA GLU A 462 -19.30 11.15 -4.03
C GLU A 462 -18.61 12.18 -4.93
N GLN A 463 -19.39 13.14 -5.44
CA GLN A 463 -18.83 14.32 -6.10
C GLN A 463 -18.80 15.44 -5.08
N VAL A 464 -17.60 15.93 -4.75
CA VAL A 464 -17.42 17.06 -3.85
C VAL A 464 -16.88 18.26 -4.63
N THR A 465 -17.42 19.43 -4.32
CA THR A 465 -16.97 20.68 -4.95
C THR A 465 -15.98 21.38 -4.04
N ALA A 466 -14.75 21.55 -4.51
CA ALA A 466 -13.75 22.42 -3.92
C ALA A 466 -13.72 23.76 -4.65
N LYS A 467 -13.26 24.81 -3.98
CA LYS A 467 -13.08 26.15 -4.54
C LYS A 467 -11.64 26.57 -4.48
N PHE A 468 -11.16 27.18 -5.56
CA PHE A 468 -9.86 27.82 -5.59
C PHE A 468 -9.83 28.99 -4.61
N GLU A 469 -8.86 28.96 -3.71
CA GLU A 469 -8.57 30.01 -2.74
C GLU A 469 -7.18 30.60 -3.00
N PRO A 470 -6.84 31.77 -2.44
CA PRO A 470 -5.52 32.35 -2.62
C PRO A 470 -4.44 31.40 -2.06
N PHE A 471 -3.38 31.13 -2.84
CA PHE A 471 -2.22 30.38 -2.32
C PHE A 471 -1.48 31.20 -1.27
N PHE A 472 -1.32 32.49 -1.58
CA PHE A 472 -0.95 33.51 -0.62
C PHE A 472 -2.19 34.33 -0.30
N GLU A 473 -2.54 34.46 0.97
CA GLU A 473 -3.52 35.46 1.38
C GLU A 473 -3.01 36.84 0.95
N THR A 474 -3.67 37.43 -0.04
CA THR A 474 -3.39 38.81 -0.47
C THR A 474 -4.11 39.76 0.48
N ALA A 475 -3.61 39.88 1.71
CA ALA A 475 -3.91 41.03 2.54
C ALA A 475 -2.59 41.66 2.98
N PRO A 476 -2.41 42.99 2.84
CA PRO A 476 -1.29 43.65 3.47
C PRO A 476 -1.38 43.42 4.99
N ILE A 477 -0.22 43.27 5.61
CA ILE A 477 0.06 42.81 6.98
C ILE A 477 -0.70 43.57 8.11
N GLY A 478 -1.56 44.54 7.79
CA GLY A 478 -2.34 45.35 8.74
C GLY A 478 -3.82 44.97 8.94
N ALA A 479 -4.44 44.10 8.14
CA ALA A 479 -5.90 43.90 8.17
C ALA A 479 -6.42 42.69 8.98
N LEU A 480 -5.54 41.87 9.58
CA LEU A 480 -5.93 40.68 10.37
C LEU A 480 -5.99 40.94 11.89
N LYS A 481 -6.28 42.18 12.31
CA LYS A 481 -6.83 42.44 13.65
C LYS A 481 -8.35 42.47 13.55
N GLY A 482 -9.01 41.30 13.49
CA GLY A 482 -10.48 41.33 13.51
C GLY A 482 -11.23 40.00 13.40
N GLU A 483 -10.72 39.00 12.68
CA GLU A 483 -11.54 37.82 12.34
C GLU A 483 -11.00 36.50 12.90
N THR A 484 -10.77 36.46 14.21
CA THR A 484 -10.76 35.23 15.01
C THR A 484 -12.17 34.93 15.53
N LYS A 485 -13.12 34.62 14.64
CA LYS A 485 -14.44 34.08 15.02
C LYS A 485 -14.72 32.65 14.55
N TRP A 486 -13.80 32.00 13.84
CA TRP A 486 -13.99 30.64 13.34
C TRP A 486 -13.14 29.61 14.10
N MET A 487 -13.39 29.46 15.41
CA MET A 487 -12.99 28.30 16.22
C MET A 487 -13.95 28.10 17.40
N LYS A 488 -15.21 27.77 17.08
CA LYS A 488 -16.05 26.94 17.94
C LYS A 488 -16.66 25.90 17.02
N PHE A 489 -16.11 24.69 17.04
CA PHE A 489 -16.76 23.39 17.19
C PHE A 489 -15.70 22.29 17.09
#